data_AF-A0A1V5LK15-F1
#
_entry.id   AF-A0A1V5LK15-F1
#
_cell.length_a   1.000
_cell.length_b   1.000
_cell.length_c   1.000
_cell.angle_alpha   90.00
_cell.angle_beta   90.00
_cell.angle_gamma   90.00
#
_symmetry.space_group_name_H-M   'P 1'
#
loop_
_entity.id
_entity.type
_entity.pdbx_description
1 polymer ?
#
loop_
_entity_poly.entity_id
_entity_poly.type
_entity_poly.pdbx_seq_one_letter_code
_entity_poly.pdbx_strand_id
1 'polypeptide(L)'
;MIARRIDEAVEDPARYGRFSDGKMETFIPTIPGRWRTYYENIRDVLTGGTEPLVKLAEVRRAIAVLDAAFQSAREHSVVEVEVPAIAH
;
A
#
# COMPACT_ATOMS: atom_id res chain seq x y z
N MET A 1 -0.91 -15.67 -15.93
CA MET A 1 -1.77 -14.53 -15.54
C MET A 1 -2.34 -13.90 -16.80
N ILE A 2 -3.65 -13.99 -17.00
CA ILE A 2 -4.31 -13.47 -18.21
C ILE A 2 -4.59 -11.98 -17.98
N ALA A 3 -4.22 -11.14 -18.96
CA ALA A 3 -4.36 -9.68 -18.99
C ALA A 3 -5.83 -9.17 -19.00
N ARG A 4 -6.71 -9.71 -18.14
CA ARG A 4 -8.11 -9.32 -18.09
C ARG A 4 -8.40 -8.49 -16.83
N ARG A 5 -8.70 -7.20 -17.07
CA ARG A 5 -9.44 -6.26 -16.21
C ARG A 5 -8.77 -5.84 -14.89
N ILE A 6 -7.46 -5.54 -14.92
CA ILE A 6 -6.72 -5.01 -13.75
C ILE A 6 -7.21 -3.62 -13.27
N ASP A 7 -7.91 -2.88 -14.14
CA ASP A 7 -8.37 -1.51 -13.88
C ASP A 7 -9.85 -1.43 -13.47
N GLU A 8 -10.53 -2.57 -13.32
CA GLU A 8 -11.99 -2.62 -13.25
C GLU A 8 -12.50 -3.03 -11.87
N ALA A 9 -11.61 -3.06 -10.87
CA ALA A 9 -11.99 -3.28 -9.49
C ALA A 9 -12.72 -2.04 -8.94
N VAL A 10 -14.05 -2.13 -8.88
CA VAL A 10 -14.94 -1.13 -8.28
C VAL A 10 -15.67 -1.78 -7.12
N GLU A 11 -15.71 -1.09 -5.99
CA GLU A 11 -16.46 -1.55 -4.82
C GLU A 11 -17.96 -1.31 -5.01
N ASP A 12 -18.75 -2.28 -4.55
CA ASP A 12 -20.21 -2.18 -4.47
C ASP A 12 -20.61 -0.99 -3.57
N PRO A 13 -21.41 -0.02 -4.07
CA PRO A 13 -21.86 1.13 -3.27
C PRO A 13 -22.54 0.77 -1.95
N ALA A 14 -23.15 -0.41 -1.85
CA ALA A 14 -23.74 -0.90 -0.60
C ALA A 14 -22.71 -1.18 0.51
N ARG A 15 -21.41 -1.25 0.16
CA ARG A 15 -20.30 -1.51 1.09
C ARG A 15 -19.48 -0.28 1.44
N TYR A 16 -19.81 0.87 0.86
CA TYR A 16 -19.10 2.12 1.14
C TYR A 16 -19.09 2.45 2.63
N GLY A 17 -17.99 3.06 3.06
CA GLY A 17 -17.85 3.59 4.41
C GLY A 17 -18.95 4.61 4.69
N ARG A 18 -19.49 4.56 5.92
CA ARG A 18 -20.50 5.50 6.39
C ARG A 18 -19.83 6.57 7.23
N PHE A 19 -20.08 7.83 6.89
CA PHE A 19 -19.66 8.99 7.67
C PHE A 19 -20.89 9.64 8.28
N SER A 20 -20.83 9.96 9.57
CA SER A 20 -21.86 10.71 10.28
C SER A 20 -21.24 11.87 11.04
N ASP A 21 -21.82 13.06 10.88
CA ASP A 21 -21.46 14.26 11.63
C ASP A 21 -22.36 14.50 12.86
N GLY A 22 -23.21 13.52 13.19
CA GLY A 22 -24.20 13.59 14.26
C GLY A 22 -25.54 14.21 13.87
N LYS A 23 -25.69 14.73 12.64
CA LYS A 23 -26.95 15.26 12.10
C LYS A 23 -27.38 14.55 10.83
N MET A 24 -26.42 14.11 10.01
CA MET A 24 -26.66 13.41 8.78
C MET A 24 -25.66 12.27 8.63
N GLU A 25 -26.08 11.23 7.92
CA GLU A 25 -25.22 10.14 7.51
C GLU A 25 -25.09 10.12 5.99
N THR A 26 -23.87 9.93 5.50
CA THR A 26 -23.56 9.83 4.08
C THR A 26 -22.67 8.63 3.79
N PHE A 27 -22.82 8.06 2.60
CA PHE A 27 -21.87 7.10 2.05
C PHE A 27 -20.66 7.85 1.48
N ILE A 28 -19.47 7.29 1.69
CA ILE A 28 -18.21 7.81 1.15
C ILE A 28 -17.76 6.87 0.02
N PRO A 29 -17.85 7.31 -1.25
CA PRO A 29 -17.39 6.51 -2.39
C PRO A 29 -15.91 6.21 -2.31
N THR A 30 -15.52 5.01 -2.74
CA THR A 30 -14.11 4.63 -2.82
C THR A 30 -13.48 5.01 -4.16
N ILE A 31 -12.19 5.28 -4.13
CA ILE A 31 -11.39 5.52 -5.34
C ILE A 31 -11.07 4.14 -5.94
N PRO A 32 -11.40 3.89 -7.22
CA PRO A 32 -11.07 2.62 -7.86
C PRO A 32 -9.57 2.34 -7.82
N GLY A 33 -9.20 1.11 -7.47
CA GLY A 33 -7.80 0.71 -7.44
C GLY A 33 -7.22 0.65 -8.85
N ARG A 34 -6.09 1.33 -9.08
CA ARG A 34 -5.39 1.35 -10.38
C ARG A 34 -4.02 0.68 -10.28
N TRP A 35 -4.02 -0.65 -10.19
CA TRP A 35 -2.79 -1.44 -10.06
C TRP A 35 -1.86 -1.30 -11.27
N ARG A 36 -2.39 -0.99 -12.46
CA ARG A 36 -1.61 -0.71 -13.67
C ARG A 36 -0.57 0.39 -13.46
N THR A 37 -0.85 1.36 -12.59
CA THR A 37 0.07 2.47 -12.24
C THR A 37 1.45 1.95 -11.81
N TYR A 38 1.50 0.84 -11.07
CA TYR A 38 2.76 0.23 -10.66
C TYR A 38 3.57 -0.24 -11.88
N TYR A 39 2.95 -1.01 -12.79
CA TYR A 39 3.65 -1.54 -13.96
C TYR A 39 4.04 -0.46 -14.98
N GLU A 40 3.23 0.59 -15.12
CA GLU A 40 3.57 1.76 -15.92
C GLU A 40 4.81 2.46 -15.36
N ASN A 41 4.89 2.65 -14.04
CA ASN A 41 6.09 3.20 -13.42
C ASN A 41 7.32 2.30 -13.65
N ILE A 42 7.19 0.98 -13.50
CA ILE A 42 8.32 0.06 -13.78
C ILE A 42 8.80 0.20 -15.23
N ARG A 43 7.89 0.29 -16.20
CA ARG A 43 8.26 0.56 -17.60
C ARG A 43 9.04 1.88 -17.71
N ASP A 44 8.55 2.95 -17.09
CA ASP A 44 9.17 4.28 -17.20
C ASP A 44 10.54 4.35 -16.52
N VAL A 45 10.71 3.69 -15.37
CA VAL A 45 11.99 3.51 -14.67
C VAL A 45 12.99 2.79 -15.58
N LEU A 46 12.57 1.69 -16.22
CA LEU A 46 13.43 0.89 -17.09
C LEU A 46 13.77 1.58 -18.42
N THR A 47 12.93 2.50 -18.89
CA THR A 47 13.07 3.15 -20.21
C THR A 47 13.69 4.54 -20.16
N GLY A 48 13.94 5.10 -18.97
CA GLY A 48 14.97 6.13 -18.81
C GLY A 48 14.51 7.44 -18.15
N GLY A 49 14.08 7.39 -16.88
CA GLY A 49 14.33 8.55 -16.02
C GLY A 49 13.36 8.86 -14.88
N THR A 50 12.40 7.98 -14.57
CA THR A 50 11.57 8.17 -13.37
C THR A 50 12.11 7.36 -12.19
N GLU A 51 11.87 7.85 -10.98
CA GLU A 51 12.18 7.09 -9.76
C GLU A 51 11.16 5.95 -9.58
N PRO A 52 11.58 4.79 -9.05
CA PRO A 52 10.64 3.74 -8.65
C PRO A 52 9.58 4.27 -7.69
N LEU A 53 8.31 4.03 -8.02
CA LEU A 53 7.16 4.38 -7.17
C LEU A 53 7.21 3.68 -5.81
N VAL A 54 7.87 2.51 -5.76
CA VAL A 54 8.23 1.81 -4.53
C VAL A 54 9.75 1.66 -4.52
N LYS A 55 10.42 2.38 -3.62
CA LYS A 55 11.87 2.39 -3.48
C LYS A 55 12.35 1.16 -2.70
N LEU A 56 13.56 0.69 -2.98
CA LEU A 56 14.14 -0.46 -2.27
C LEU A 56 14.26 -0.20 -0.75
N ALA A 57 14.57 1.03 -0.35
CA ALA A 57 14.66 1.41 1.07
C ALA A 57 13.31 1.24 1.80
N GLU A 58 12.20 1.52 1.13
CA GLU A 58 10.84 1.36 1.70
C GLU A 58 10.51 -0.11 1.91
N VAL A 59 10.88 -0.97 0.95
CA VAL A 59 10.73 -2.43 1.09
C VAL A 59 11.55 -2.96 2.26
N ARG A 60 12.81 -2.50 2.42
CA ARG A 60 13.67 -2.92 3.53
C ARG A 60 13.09 -2.55 4.90
N ARG A 61 12.42 -1.40 5.01
CA ARG A 61 11.68 -1.01 6.22
C ARG A 61 10.54 -1.97 6.54
N ALA A 62 9.75 -2.37 5.53
CA ALA A 62 8.67 -3.32 5.74
C ALA A 62 9.20 -4.68 6.23
N ILE A 63 10.32 -5.16 5.66
CA ILE A 63 10.97 -6.40 6.10
C ILE A 63 11.47 -6.27 7.55
N ALA A 64 12.10 -5.16 7.94
CA ALA A 64 12.55 -4.97 9.33
C ALA A 64 11.41 -5.05 10.35
N VAL A 65 10.22 -4.52 10.00
CA VAL A 65 9.03 -4.64 10.85
C VAL A 65 8.54 -6.09 10.93
N LEU A 66 8.55 -6.83 9.82
CA LEU A 66 8.16 -8.24 9.81
C LEU A 66 9.13 -9.11 10.64
N ASP A 67 10.43 -8.87 10.53
CA ASP A 67 11.45 -9.57 11.32
C ASP A 67 11.27 -9.33 12.82
N ALA A 68 11.05 -8.07 13.22
CA ALA A 68 10.77 -7.71 14.61
C ALA A 68 9.46 -8.30 15.12
N ALA A 69 8.41 -8.38 14.28
CA ALA A 69 7.16 -9.04 14.64
C ALA A 69 7.37 -10.53 14.90
N PHE A 70 8.15 -11.21 14.06
CA PHE A 70 8.51 -12.61 14.30
C PHE A 70 9.36 -12.80 15.55
N GLN A 71 10.27 -11.88 15.84
CA GLN A 71 11.07 -11.92 17.06
C GLN A 71 10.19 -11.71 18.30
N SER A 72 9.35 -10.68 18.30
CA SER A 72 8.41 -10.39 19.38
C SER A 72 7.49 -11.58 19.66
N ALA A 73 6.97 -12.24 18.62
CA ALA A 73 6.14 -13.43 18.78
C ALA A 73 6.87 -14.61 19.42
N ARG A 74 8.19 -14.76 19.18
CA ARG A 74 9.02 -15.79 19.81
C ARG A 74 9.39 -15.46 21.25
N GLU A 75 9.64 -14.19 21.55
CA GLU A 75 10.20 -13.74 22.83
C GLU A 75 9.12 -13.25 23.82
N HIS A 76 7.88 -13.09 23.36
CA HIS A 76 6.77 -12.52 24.13
C HIS A 76 7.09 -11.15 24.73
N SER A 77 7.88 -10.35 24.02
CA SER A 77 8.36 -9.03 24.44
C SER A 77 8.19 -8.01 23.31
N VAL A 78 8.25 -6.73 23.67
CA VAL A 78 8.31 -5.64 22.69
C VAL A 78 9.72 -5.58 22.10
N VAL A 79 9.81 -5.56 20.77
CA VAL A 79 11.07 -5.41 20.03
C VAL A 79 11.07 -4.04 19.37
N GLU A 80 12.07 -3.21 19.68
CA GLU A 80 12.27 -1.93 19.00
C GLU A 80 12.81 -2.16 17.59
N VAL A 81 12.24 -1.47 16.61
CA VAL A 81 12.64 -1.59 15.20
C VAL A 81 13.49 -0.39 14.81
N GLU A 82 14.76 -0.63 14.50
CA GLU A 82 15.58 0.38 13.82
C GLU A 82 15.18 0.46 12.35
N VAL A 83 14.59 1.59 11.99
CA VAL A 83 14.10 1.82 10.63
C VAL A 83 15.06 2.74 9.88
N PRO A 84 15.62 2.32 8.73
CA PRO A 84 16.45 3.18 7.90
C PRO A 84 15.69 4.41 7.42
N ALA A 85 16.36 5.57 7.42
CA ALA A 85 15.80 6.80 6.87
C ALA A 85 15.52 6.67 5.36
N ILE A 86 14.43 7.27 4.89
CA ILE A 86 14.08 7.34 3.46
C ILE A 86 14.57 8.69 2.95
N ALA A 87 15.41 8.70 1.90
CA ALA A 87 15.72 9.92 1.18
C ALA A 87 14.54 10.27 0.25
N HIS A 88 14.00 11.47 0.42
CA HIS A 88 12.93 12.03 -0.41
C HIS A 88 13.51 12.79 -1.60
#